data_AF-A0AAX0B0I6-F1
#
_entry.id   AF-A0AAX0B0I6-F1
#
_cell.length_a   1.000
_cell.length_b   1.000
_cell.length_c   1.000
_cell.angle_alpha   90.00
_cell.angle_beta   90.00
_cell.angle_gamma   90.00
#
_symmetry.space_group_name_H-M   'P 1'
#
loop_
_entity.id
_entity.type
_entity.pdbx_description
1 polymer ?
#
loop_
_entity_poly.entity_id
_entity_poly.type
_entity_poly.pdbx_seq_one_letter_code
_entity_poly.pdbx_strand_id
1 'polypeptide(L)'
;MEAVNKKVFVSEIMLDINNPRFGRKLNKSQEELQEFLLVKSTELLVSMQCGLVWVNKIVLAPIEDLSVKERGAFGLIPQGKKYVVVEGNTRVACLLHKSMMKEARKKIPVIVLEKSDGENDNLYLMGRKRMQSIANVMIVKDWDELPKAKQLYDSYKLAKVIDKTKAENIIFKELGDDIGIPLAKVKNNVFKYLFYKELVDNGNEILEDDFKYLEIFEQSNNVRNLFGYATERGEFEWSNIDEDMSENQIEQVENKKELLYLIPKMIKVAKNESISSKTFRNILKKYKPRDLEDILEKFKEICKDTQDEDYTHDSFEVRLDSEGNNEEKKCKEYNISIESFKRTLKNFPVNQDYSKNFEKDLLEIDQLINKILRCFRL
;
A
#
# COMPACT_ATOMS: atom_id res chain seq x y z
N MET A 1 14.91 -11.78 24.89
CA MET A 1 14.79 -12.82 23.86
C MET A 1 16.16 -13.36 23.51
N GLU A 2 16.30 -14.68 23.48
CA GLU A 2 17.54 -15.37 23.09
C GLU A 2 17.34 -16.18 21.81
N ALA A 3 18.35 -16.20 20.94
CA ALA A 3 18.32 -16.95 19.69
C ALA A 3 19.17 -18.23 19.81
N VAL A 4 18.51 -19.38 19.88
CA VAL A 4 19.14 -20.68 20.13
C VAL A 4 19.10 -21.55 18.87
N ASN A 5 20.25 -22.11 18.48
CA ASN A 5 20.30 -23.08 17.38
C ASN A 5 19.77 -24.45 17.85
N LYS A 6 18.73 -24.96 17.21
CA LYS A 6 18.16 -26.29 17.52
C LYS A 6 17.94 -27.13 16.26
N LYS A 7 17.65 -28.41 16.48
CA LYS A 7 17.18 -29.34 15.45
C LYS A 7 15.78 -29.84 15.85
N VAL A 8 14.77 -29.57 15.02
CA VAL A 8 13.35 -29.85 15.31
C VAL A 8 12.71 -30.62 14.17
N PHE A 9 11.65 -31.38 14.43
CA PHE A 9 10.89 -32.02 13.35
C PHE A 9 9.94 -31.02 12.68
N VAL A 10 9.79 -31.11 11.36
CA VAL A 10 8.84 -30.25 10.62
C VAL A 10 7.41 -30.43 11.14
N SER A 11 7.06 -31.64 11.57
CA SER A 11 5.75 -31.95 12.15
C SER A 11 5.46 -31.16 13.45
N GLU A 12 6.46 -30.70 14.18
CA GLU A 12 6.32 -29.91 15.42
C GLU A 12 6.05 -28.42 15.15
N ILE A 13 6.13 -27.98 13.90
CA ILE A 13 6.06 -26.58 13.50
C ILE A 13 4.67 -26.24 12.93
N MET A 14 4.13 -25.08 13.31
CA MET A 14 2.92 -24.46 12.74
C MET A 14 3.28 -23.23 11.91
N LEU A 15 2.54 -23.01 10.82
CA LEU A 15 2.57 -21.75 10.08
C LEU A 15 1.95 -20.64 10.93
N ASP A 16 2.54 -19.45 10.86
CA ASP A 16 2.08 -18.26 11.58
C ASP A 16 0.91 -17.61 10.85
N ILE A 17 -0.31 -17.83 11.33
CA ILE A 17 -1.55 -17.29 10.76
C ILE A 17 -1.58 -15.75 10.69
N ASN A 18 -0.76 -15.07 11.50
CA ASN A 18 -0.69 -13.61 11.55
C ASN A 18 0.38 -13.06 10.61
N ASN A 19 1.01 -13.90 9.79
CA ASN A 19 2.03 -13.45 8.86
C ASN A 19 1.46 -12.38 7.90
N PRO A 20 2.15 -11.24 7.70
CA PRO A 20 1.63 -10.17 6.85
C PRO A 20 1.38 -10.59 5.39
N ARG A 21 2.03 -11.65 4.88
CA ARG A 21 1.79 -12.20 3.52
C ARG A 21 0.38 -12.74 3.31
N PHE A 22 -0.37 -12.98 4.39
CA PHE A 22 -1.68 -13.63 4.36
C PHE A 22 -2.84 -12.65 4.17
N GLY A 23 -2.57 -11.34 4.06
CA GLY A 23 -3.61 -10.34 3.82
C GLY A 23 -4.53 -10.13 5.02
N ARG A 24 -5.79 -9.79 4.76
CA ARG A 24 -6.75 -9.29 5.76
C ARG A 24 -7.65 -10.34 6.42
N LYS A 25 -7.83 -11.53 5.86
CA LYS A 25 -8.78 -12.51 6.41
C LYS A 25 -8.37 -13.92 6.06
N LEU A 26 -7.78 -14.64 7.01
CA LEU A 26 -7.68 -16.08 6.90
C LEU A 26 -8.06 -16.71 8.25
N ASN A 27 -9.36 -16.94 8.47
CA ASN A 27 -9.82 -18.02 9.33
C ASN A 27 -9.54 -19.36 8.61
N LYS A 28 -8.28 -19.58 8.24
CA LYS A 28 -7.85 -20.74 7.47
C LYS A 28 -7.24 -21.78 8.38
N SER A 29 -7.48 -23.05 8.08
CA SER A 29 -6.74 -24.15 8.68
C SER A 29 -5.25 -24.10 8.29
N GLN A 30 -4.43 -24.90 8.96
CA GLN A 30 -3.00 -25.02 8.62
C GLN A 30 -2.80 -25.55 7.19
N GLU A 31 -3.68 -26.45 6.75
CA GLU A 31 -3.68 -27.02 5.39
C GLU A 31 -4.05 -25.94 4.36
N GLU A 32 -5.09 -25.15 4.60
CA GLU A 32 -5.49 -24.08 3.70
C GLU A 32 -4.43 -22.96 3.62
N LEU A 33 -3.73 -22.67 4.71
CA LEU A 33 -2.59 -21.74 4.73
C LEU A 33 -1.40 -22.29 3.94
N GLN A 34 -1.13 -23.59 4.09
CA GLN A 34 -0.10 -24.27 3.33
C GLN A 34 -0.39 -24.20 1.83
N GLU A 35 -1.60 -24.55 1.40
CA GLU A 35 -2.01 -24.49 -0.01
C GLU A 35 -1.89 -23.07 -0.57
N PHE A 36 -2.38 -22.07 0.17
CA PHE A 36 -2.27 -20.67 -0.21
C PHE A 36 -0.82 -20.24 -0.47
N LEU A 37 0.10 -20.65 0.42
CA LEU A 37 1.53 -20.37 0.25
C LEU A 37 2.15 -21.10 -0.93
N LEU A 38 1.75 -22.34 -1.18
CA LEU A 38 2.30 -23.17 -2.24
C LEU A 38 1.95 -22.66 -3.64
N VAL A 39 0.76 -22.09 -3.83
CA VAL A 39 0.34 -21.49 -5.13
C VAL A 39 1.36 -20.45 -5.61
N LYS A 40 1.93 -19.66 -4.69
CA LYS A 40 2.90 -18.60 -5.01
C LYS A 40 4.37 -19.06 -4.93
N SER A 41 4.64 -20.34 -4.66
CA SER A 41 5.97 -20.82 -4.25
C SER A 41 6.39 -22.13 -4.92
N THR A 42 5.86 -22.41 -6.10
CA THR A 42 6.15 -23.61 -6.89
C THR A 42 7.64 -23.75 -7.22
N GLU A 43 8.28 -22.66 -7.63
CA GLU A 43 9.73 -22.64 -7.93
C GLU A 43 10.58 -23.00 -6.70
N LEU A 44 10.20 -22.46 -5.53
CA LEU A 44 10.89 -22.78 -4.28
C LEU A 44 10.71 -24.26 -3.92
N LEU A 45 9.50 -24.80 -4.07
CA LEU A 45 9.24 -26.23 -3.83
C LEU A 45 10.12 -27.11 -4.71
N VAL A 46 10.21 -26.81 -6.02
CA VAL A 46 11.08 -27.54 -6.96
C VAL A 46 12.54 -27.43 -6.56
N SER A 47 13.01 -26.22 -6.23
CA SER A 47 14.39 -25.99 -5.77
C SER A 47 14.74 -26.80 -4.52
N MET A 48 13.81 -26.87 -3.55
CA MET A 48 13.99 -27.66 -2.33
C MET A 48 13.97 -29.18 -2.62
N GLN A 49 13.18 -29.65 -3.58
CA GLN A 49 13.21 -31.05 -4.03
C GLN A 49 14.57 -31.42 -4.66
N CYS A 50 15.23 -30.47 -5.33
CA CYS A 50 16.56 -30.66 -5.93
C CYS A 50 17.72 -30.56 -4.91
N GLY A 51 17.45 -30.31 -3.63
CA GLY A 51 18.46 -30.39 -2.56
C GLY A 51 18.95 -29.05 -1.99
N LEU A 52 18.46 -27.91 -2.47
CA LEU A 52 18.79 -26.57 -1.93
C LEU A 52 17.91 -26.21 -0.71
N VAL A 53 17.93 -27.06 0.32
CA VAL A 53 16.92 -26.99 1.40
C VAL A 53 17.26 -25.95 2.48
N TRP A 54 18.53 -25.57 2.67
CA TRP A 54 19.00 -24.91 3.91
C TRP A 54 19.82 -23.63 3.74
N VAL A 55 19.65 -22.89 2.64
CA VAL A 55 20.44 -21.66 2.40
C VAL A 55 20.23 -20.63 3.53
N ASN A 56 19.02 -20.56 4.08
CA ASN A 56 18.70 -19.80 5.29
C ASN A 56 18.02 -20.73 6.32
N LYS A 57 18.33 -20.55 7.61
CA LYS A 57 17.63 -21.28 8.69
C LYS A 57 16.20 -20.75 8.84
N ILE A 58 15.28 -21.62 9.25
CA ILE A 58 13.91 -21.22 9.64
C ILE A 58 13.99 -20.67 11.07
N VAL A 59 13.27 -19.58 11.34
CA VAL A 59 13.21 -18.96 12.67
C VAL A 59 11.86 -19.29 13.29
N LEU A 60 11.87 -19.79 14.51
CA LEU A 60 10.71 -20.29 15.24
C LEU A 60 10.56 -19.59 16.59
N ALA A 61 9.34 -19.60 17.13
CA ALA A 61 9.05 -19.24 18.51
C ALA A 61 8.36 -20.42 19.20
N PRO A 62 8.72 -20.78 20.44
CA PRO A 62 7.95 -21.73 21.24
C PRO A 62 6.52 -21.24 21.43
N ILE A 63 5.54 -22.14 21.31
CA ILE A 63 4.13 -21.79 21.50
C ILE A 63 3.85 -21.39 22.95
N GLU A 64 4.57 -21.98 23.91
CA GLU A 64 4.46 -21.67 25.34
C GLU A 64 4.88 -20.24 25.68
N ASP A 65 5.82 -19.67 24.94
CA ASP A 65 6.35 -18.30 25.10
C ASP A 65 5.43 -17.22 24.52
N LEU A 66 4.42 -17.61 23.73
CA LEU A 66 3.46 -16.68 23.15
C LEU A 66 2.48 -16.15 24.19
N SER A 67 2.06 -14.90 24.03
CA SER A 67 1.01 -14.32 24.87
C SER A 67 -0.31 -15.10 24.73
N VAL A 68 -1.18 -14.99 25.75
CA VAL A 68 -2.52 -15.62 25.71
C VAL A 68 -3.31 -15.17 24.49
N LYS A 69 -3.22 -13.89 24.12
CA LYS A 69 -3.89 -13.31 22.96
C LYS A 69 -3.38 -13.93 21.65
N GLU A 70 -2.07 -14.09 21.51
CA GLU A 70 -1.48 -14.72 20.32
C GLU A 70 -1.90 -16.18 20.20
N ARG A 71 -1.82 -16.95 21.30
CA ARG A 71 -2.27 -18.36 21.31
C ARG A 71 -3.74 -18.47 20.92
N GLY A 72 -4.59 -17.57 21.43
CA GLY A 72 -6.01 -17.54 21.12
C GLY A 72 -6.30 -17.38 19.63
N ALA A 73 -5.45 -16.69 18.88
CA ALA A 73 -5.62 -16.53 17.44
C ALA A 73 -5.52 -17.86 16.66
N PHE A 74 -4.73 -18.81 17.16
CA PHE A 74 -4.57 -20.14 16.54
C PHE A 74 -5.72 -21.11 16.83
N GLY A 75 -6.68 -20.73 17.67
CA GLY A 75 -7.73 -21.64 18.12
C GLY A 75 -7.16 -22.85 18.85
N LEU A 76 -7.67 -24.04 18.53
CA LEU A 76 -7.17 -25.29 19.11
C LEU A 76 -5.84 -25.68 18.46
N ILE A 77 -4.75 -25.62 19.22
CA ILE A 77 -3.42 -26.05 18.77
C ILE A 77 -3.40 -27.58 18.62
N PRO A 78 -3.09 -28.12 17.43
CA PRO A 78 -3.03 -29.57 17.22
C PRO A 78 -1.99 -30.25 18.12
N GLN A 79 -2.29 -31.47 18.56
CA GLN A 79 -1.38 -32.26 19.38
C GLN A 79 -0.01 -32.45 18.69
N GLY A 80 1.08 -32.27 19.43
CA GLY A 80 2.44 -32.43 18.93
C GLY A 80 3.05 -31.18 18.30
N LYS A 81 2.28 -30.10 18.12
CA LYS A 81 2.83 -28.79 17.75
C LYS A 81 3.47 -28.12 18.96
N LYS A 82 4.69 -27.59 18.76
CA LYS A 82 5.49 -26.95 19.80
C LYS A 82 5.97 -25.56 19.41
N TYR A 83 6.06 -25.30 18.12
CA TYR A 83 6.64 -24.07 17.59
C TYR A 83 5.73 -23.42 16.56
N VAL A 84 5.78 -22.10 16.49
CA VAL A 84 5.21 -21.30 15.40
C VAL A 84 6.33 -20.66 14.59
N VAL A 85 6.14 -20.54 13.27
CA VAL A 85 7.13 -19.93 12.38
C VAL A 85 7.16 -18.42 12.55
N VAL A 86 8.31 -17.87 12.95
CA VAL A 86 8.55 -16.42 12.91
C VAL A 86 9.00 -16.02 11.49
N GLU A 87 9.96 -16.73 10.91
CA GLU A 87 10.48 -16.49 9.57
C GLU A 87 10.67 -17.81 8.82
N GLY A 88 10.34 -17.82 7.53
CA GLY A 88 10.41 -19.02 6.69
C GLY A 88 9.07 -19.74 6.50
N ASN A 89 7.92 -19.04 6.66
CA ASN A 89 6.58 -19.62 6.48
C ASN A 89 6.45 -20.38 5.15
N THR A 90 6.91 -19.78 4.05
CA THR A 90 6.91 -20.41 2.73
C THR A 90 7.76 -21.68 2.65
N ARG A 91 8.95 -21.68 3.27
CA ARG A 91 9.83 -22.85 3.34
C ARG A 91 9.18 -23.98 4.14
N VAL A 92 8.54 -23.65 5.26
CA VAL A 92 7.81 -24.63 6.07
C VAL A 92 6.62 -25.21 5.29
N ALA A 93 5.85 -24.38 4.58
CA ALA A 93 4.76 -24.85 3.72
C ALA A 93 5.25 -25.83 2.63
N CYS A 94 6.41 -25.55 2.03
CA CYS A 94 7.07 -26.48 1.09
C CYS A 94 7.50 -27.78 1.77
N LEU A 95 8.12 -27.72 2.96
CA LEU A 95 8.56 -28.90 3.71
C LEU A 95 7.40 -29.79 4.18
N LEU A 96 6.24 -29.19 4.44
CA LEU A 96 5.01 -29.91 4.77
C LEU A 96 4.35 -30.56 3.54
N HIS A 97 4.80 -30.26 2.31
CA HIS A 97 4.18 -30.80 1.11
C HIS A 97 4.45 -32.30 0.96
N LYS A 98 3.48 -33.05 0.42
CA LYS A 98 3.55 -34.51 0.24
C LYS A 98 4.79 -35.00 -0.53
N SER A 99 5.33 -34.18 -1.44
CA SER A 99 6.56 -34.51 -2.17
C SER A 99 7.82 -34.47 -1.30
N MET A 100 7.77 -33.75 -0.17
CA MET A 100 8.90 -33.52 0.75
C MET A 100 8.86 -34.46 1.96
N MET A 101 8.01 -35.50 1.94
CA MET A 101 7.78 -36.42 3.07
C MET A 101 9.06 -37.07 3.63
N LYS A 102 10.08 -37.29 2.80
CA LYS A 102 11.38 -37.81 3.23
C LYS A 102 12.08 -36.87 4.20
N GLU A 103 11.95 -35.56 4.00
CA GLU A 103 12.58 -34.53 4.83
C GLU A 103 11.70 -34.11 6.00
N ALA A 104 10.38 -34.24 5.89
CA ALA A 104 9.45 -34.06 7.00
C ALA A 104 9.73 -35.03 8.18
N ARG A 105 10.33 -36.19 7.91
CA ARG A 105 10.71 -37.20 8.92
C ARG A 105 12.05 -36.94 9.61
N LYS A 106 12.81 -35.92 9.18
CA LYS A 106 14.12 -35.59 9.75
C LYS A 106 14.01 -34.36 10.64
N LYS A 107 14.93 -34.26 11.59
CA LYS A 107 15.13 -33.00 12.31
C LYS A 107 15.87 -32.01 11.43
N ILE A 108 15.32 -30.82 11.30
CA ILE A 108 15.83 -29.74 10.46
C ILE A 108 16.54 -28.68 11.33
N PRO A 109 17.61 -28.05 10.84
CA PRO A 109 18.28 -26.99 11.59
C PRO A 109 17.42 -25.72 11.60
N VAL A 110 17.20 -25.16 12.79
CA VAL A 110 16.38 -23.96 13.01
C VAL A 110 17.03 -23.03 14.03
N ILE A 111 16.57 -21.79 14.06
CA ILE A 111 16.81 -20.84 15.15
C ILE A 111 15.51 -20.74 15.94
N VAL A 112 15.55 -20.98 17.24
CA VAL A 112 14.42 -20.80 18.15
C VAL A 112 14.65 -19.52 18.93
N LEU A 113 13.66 -18.62 18.87
CA LEU A 113 13.63 -17.38 19.65
C LEU A 113 12.92 -17.67 20.96
N GLU A 114 13.68 -17.79 22.05
CA GLU A 114 13.15 -18.09 23.37
C GLU A 114 12.95 -16.80 24.15
N LYS A 115 11.86 -16.74 24.90
CA LYS A 115 11.56 -15.61 25.76
C LYS A 115 12.52 -15.63 26.96
N SER A 116 13.19 -14.50 27.21
CA SER A 116 14.14 -14.42 28.33
C SER A 116 13.42 -14.32 29.66
N ASP A 117 14.07 -14.75 30.74
CA ASP A 117 13.55 -14.58 32.11
C ASP A 117 13.25 -13.11 32.40
N GLY A 118 12.03 -12.83 32.87
CA GLY A 118 11.56 -11.47 33.15
C GLY A 118 11.20 -10.61 31.93
N GLU A 119 11.33 -11.12 30.70
CA GLU A 119 10.89 -10.41 29.50
C GLU A 119 9.36 -10.33 29.44
N ASN A 120 8.82 -9.15 29.13
CA ASN A 120 7.37 -8.97 28.92
C ASN A 120 6.97 -9.49 27.53
N ASP A 121 5.76 -10.05 27.40
CA ASP A 121 5.14 -10.48 26.14
C ASP A 121 5.29 -9.47 24.99
N ASN A 122 5.08 -8.17 25.26
CA ASN A 122 5.19 -7.12 24.24
C ASN A 122 6.63 -6.91 23.77
N LEU A 123 7.62 -7.00 24.67
CA LEU A 123 9.04 -6.90 24.32
C LEU A 123 9.49 -8.11 23.51
N TYR A 124 9.03 -9.30 23.90
CA TYR A 124 9.28 -10.53 23.16
C TYR A 124 8.65 -10.50 21.76
N LEU A 125 7.40 -10.04 21.64
CA LEU A 125 6.73 -9.82 20.35
C LEU A 125 7.46 -8.77 19.50
N MET A 126 7.97 -7.70 20.12
CA MET A 126 8.73 -6.66 19.43
C MET A 126 10.02 -7.24 18.83
N GLY A 127 10.76 -8.04 19.59
CA GLY A 127 11.94 -8.75 19.10
C GLY A 127 11.63 -9.67 17.91
N ARG A 128 10.54 -10.44 17.98
CA ARG A 128 10.09 -11.31 16.88
C ARG A 128 9.67 -10.52 15.64
N LYS A 129 8.88 -9.46 15.80
CA LYS A 129 8.48 -8.59 14.68
C LYS A 129 9.67 -7.89 14.05
N ARG A 130 10.66 -7.46 14.82
CA ARG A 130 11.92 -6.90 14.30
C ARG A 130 12.62 -7.89 13.37
N MET A 131 12.78 -9.15 13.79
CA MET A 131 13.38 -10.20 12.96
C MET A 131 12.60 -10.43 11.67
N GLN A 132 11.26 -10.46 11.75
CA GLN A 132 10.39 -10.54 10.56
C GLN A 132 10.58 -9.34 9.63
N SER A 133 10.69 -8.13 10.18
CA SER A 133 10.87 -6.91 9.41
C SER A 133 12.21 -6.88 8.67
N ILE A 134 13.31 -7.28 9.33
CA ILE A 134 14.63 -7.42 8.69
C ILE A 134 14.54 -8.38 7.50
N ALA A 135 13.96 -9.57 7.71
CA ALA A 135 13.86 -10.56 6.65
C ALA A 135 12.99 -10.10 5.47
N ASN A 136 11.82 -9.52 5.75
CA ASN A 136 10.80 -9.30 4.74
C ASN A 136 10.83 -7.90 4.10
N VAL A 137 11.33 -6.88 4.81
CA VAL A 137 11.37 -5.50 4.31
C VAL A 137 12.72 -5.18 3.66
N MET A 138 13.84 -5.67 4.21
CA MET A 138 15.17 -5.44 3.62
C MET A 138 15.54 -6.45 2.53
N ILE A 139 15.40 -7.75 2.83
CA ILE A 139 16.08 -8.81 2.07
C ILE A 139 15.21 -9.30 0.91
N VAL A 140 13.90 -9.42 1.11
CA VAL A 140 12.98 -9.92 0.08
C VAL A 140 12.50 -8.77 -0.82
N LYS A 141 13.05 -8.69 -2.03
CA LYS A 141 12.63 -7.71 -3.04
C LYS A 141 11.16 -7.92 -3.46
N ASP A 142 10.69 -9.17 -3.47
CA ASP A 142 9.38 -9.59 -4.01
C ASP A 142 8.18 -9.36 -3.07
N TRP A 143 8.32 -8.63 -1.97
CA TRP A 143 7.13 -8.20 -1.23
C TRP A 143 6.47 -7.02 -1.92
N ASP A 144 5.18 -7.14 -2.16
CA ASP A 144 4.31 -6.03 -2.56
C ASP A 144 4.37 -4.90 -1.52
N GLU A 145 4.05 -3.68 -1.95
CA GLU A 145 4.16 -2.49 -1.10
C GLU A 145 3.26 -2.56 0.14
N LEU A 146 2.05 -3.08 -0.01
CA LEU A 146 1.04 -3.10 1.05
C LEU A 146 1.47 -3.98 2.25
N PRO A 147 1.91 -5.25 2.07
CA PRO A 147 2.45 -6.06 3.16
C PRO A 147 3.66 -5.43 3.87
N LYS A 148 4.56 -4.77 3.13
CA LYS A 148 5.71 -4.05 3.72
C LYS A 148 5.22 -2.91 4.61
N ALA A 149 4.25 -2.14 4.13
CA ALA A 149 3.68 -1.03 4.86
C ALA A 149 2.91 -1.49 6.11
N LYS A 150 2.14 -2.59 6.01
CA LYS A 150 1.47 -3.24 7.14
C LYS A 150 2.46 -3.63 8.24
N GLN A 151 3.56 -4.30 7.87
CA GLN A 151 4.56 -4.76 8.84
C GLN A 151 5.19 -3.58 9.59
N LEU A 152 5.52 -2.49 8.89
CA LEU A 152 6.07 -1.28 9.51
C LEU A 152 5.05 -0.59 10.42
N TYR A 153 3.79 -0.49 9.99
CA TYR A 153 2.71 0.07 10.81
C TYR A 153 2.47 -0.75 12.08
N ASP A 154 2.40 -2.08 11.99
CA ASP A 154 2.24 -2.94 13.17
C ASP A 154 3.41 -2.79 14.15
N SER A 155 4.64 -2.65 13.63
CA SER A 155 5.83 -2.43 14.46
C SER A 155 5.75 -1.07 15.16
N TYR A 156 5.31 -0.02 14.46
CA TYR A 156 5.07 1.30 15.03
C TYR A 156 4.00 1.27 16.13
N LYS A 157 2.86 0.61 15.91
CA LYS A 157 1.79 0.50 16.92
C LYS A 157 2.27 -0.25 18.16
N LEU A 158 3.05 -1.33 17.99
CA LEU A 158 3.62 -2.06 19.11
C LEU A 158 4.60 -1.20 19.92
N ALA A 159 5.44 -0.40 19.26
CA ALA A 159 6.32 0.54 19.96
C ALA A 159 5.53 1.55 20.80
N LYS A 160 4.40 2.08 20.28
CA LYS A 160 3.50 2.97 21.04
C LYS A 160 2.77 2.27 22.19
N VAL A 161 2.55 0.96 22.11
CA VAL A 161 1.97 0.17 23.22
C VAL A 161 2.98 -0.02 24.34
N ILE A 162 4.25 -0.27 23.99
CA ILE A 162 5.35 -0.44 24.95
C ILE A 162 5.66 0.89 25.64
N ASP A 163 5.73 1.96 24.86
CA ASP A 163 6.00 3.31 25.35
C ASP A 163 5.05 4.33 24.69
N LYS A 164 4.02 4.71 25.44
CA LYS A 164 2.98 5.64 24.95
C LYS A 164 3.51 7.07 24.77
N THR A 165 4.48 7.48 25.59
CA THR A 165 5.00 8.86 25.58
C THR A 165 6.08 9.05 24.52
N LYS A 166 6.65 7.96 23.97
CA LYS A 166 7.63 8.04 22.89
C LYS A 166 7.08 8.78 21.67
N ALA A 167 7.84 9.78 21.23
CA ALA A 167 7.54 10.59 20.07
C ALA A 167 7.66 9.77 18.77
N GLU A 168 6.77 10.02 17.80
CA GLU A 168 6.71 9.25 16.56
C GLU A 168 8.02 9.26 15.76
N ASN A 169 8.68 10.42 15.67
CA ASN A 169 9.94 10.55 14.94
C ASN A 169 11.07 9.69 15.54
N ILE A 170 11.05 9.48 16.87
CA ILE A 170 12.01 8.59 17.53
C ILE A 170 11.71 7.14 17.14
N ILE A 171 10.44 6.73 17.18
CA ILE A 171 10.01 5.39 16.76
C ILE A 171 10.36 5.14 15.29
N PHE A 172 10.09 6.08 14.40
CA PHE A 172 10.43 5.94 12.98
C PHE A 172 11.94 5.81 12.74
N LYS A 173 12.74 6.54 13.54
CA LYS A 173 14.20 6.42 13.51
C LYS A 173 14.65 5.04 13.97
N GLU A 174 14.20 4.60 15.14
CA GLU A 174 14.54 3.28 15.70
C GLU A 174 14.15 2.14 14.74
N LEU A 175 12.94 2.18 14.17
CA LEU A 175 12.51 1.21 13.16
C LEU A 175 13.38 1.26 11.90
N GLY A 176 13.75 2.46 11.46
CA GLY A 176 14.63 2.65 10.30
C GLY A 176 16.03 2.09 10.53
N ASP A 177 16.61 2.37 11.70
CA ASP A 177 17.93 1.90 12.11
C ASP A 177 17.95 0.37 12.30
N ASP A 178 16.91 -0.19 12.92
CA ASP A 178 16.76 -1.63 13.18
C ASP A 178 16.63 -2.45 11.89
N ILE A 179 16.01 -1.87 10.86
CA ILE A 179 15.72 -2.51 9.57
C ILE A 179 16.63 -1.93 8.46
N GLY A 180 17.60 -1.07 8.77
CA GLY A 180 18.49 -0.50 7.74
C GLY A 180 17.79 0.21 6.57
N ILE A 181 16.67 0.90 6.80
CA ILE A 181 15.96 1.69 5.77
C ILE A 181 15.84 3.16 6.18
N PRO A 182 15.81 4.10 5.22
CA PRO A 182 15.72 5.52 5.55
C PRO A 182 14.45 5.87 6.34
N LEU A 183 14.57 6.77 7.33
CA LEU A 183 13.45 7.27 8.15
C LEU A 183 12.26 7.73 7.29
N ALA A 184 12.52 8.44 6.19
CA ALA A 184 11.47 8.88 5.28
C ALA A 184 10.67 7.70 4.68
N LYS A 185 11.35 6.59 4.36
CA LYS A 185 10.69 5.39 3.83
C LYS A 185 9.83 4.72 4.90
N VAL A 186 10.30 4.67 6.15
CA VAL A 186 9.49 4.18 7.29
C VAL A 186 8.24 5.03 7.45
N LYS A 187 8.42 6.34 7.59
CA LYS A 187 7.36 7.33 7.78
C LYS A 187 6.29 7.23 6.70
N ASN A 188 6.70 7.21 5.44
CA ASN A 188 5.80 7.13 4.28
C ASN A 188 4.96 5.84 4.32
N ASN A 189 5.59 4.69 4.55
CA ASN A 189 4.89 3.41 4.61
C ASN A 189 3.91 3.34 5.79
N VAL A 190 4.32 3.83 6.97
CA VAL A 190 3.45 3.85 8.15
C VAL A 190 2.22 4.71 7.89
N PHE A 191 2.36 5.94 7.41
CA PHE A 191 1.21 6.80 7.15
C PHE A 191 0.33 6.28 6.01
N LYS A 192 0.92 5.83 4.91
CA LYS A 192 0.16 5.26 3.79
C LYS A 192 -0.72 4.08 4.27
N TYR A 193 -0.16 3.18 5.09
CA TYR A 193 -0.93 2.07 5.66
C TYR A 193 -1.93 2.52 6.73
N LEU A 194 -1.61 3.54 7.54
CA LEU A 194 -2.52 4.08 8.55
C LEU A 194 -3.83 4.54 7.93
N PHE A 195 -3.77 5.34 6.85
CA PHE A 195 -4.96 5.79 6.12
C PHE A 195 -5.66 4.64 5.37
N TYR A 196 -4.90 3.71 4.79
CA TYR A 196 -5.47 2.50 4.18
C TYR A 196 -6.25 1.64 5.19
N LYS A 197 -5.73 1.53 6.42
CA LYS A 197 -6.38 0.79 7.48
C LYS A 197 -7.69 1.46 7.87
N GLU A 198 -7.66 2.76 8.12
CA GLU A 198 -8.84 3.54 8.48
C GLU A 198 -9.96 3.41 7.45
N LEU A 199 -9.62 3.53 6.16
CA LEU A 199 -10.61 3.45 5.08
C LEU A 199 -11.33 2.10 5.07
N VAL A 200 -10.59 1.00 5.19
CA VAL A 200 -11.19 -0.33 5.09
C VAL A 200 -11.84 -0.81 6.37
N ASP A 201 -11.32 -0.43 7.54
CA ASP A 201 -11.97 -0.76 8.81
C ASP A 201 -13.36 -0.08 8.91
N ASN A 202 -13.57 1.02 8.18
CA ASN A 202 -14.84 1.76 8.07
C ASN A 202 -15.65 1.44 6.80
N GLY A 203 -15.44 0.26 6.20
CA GLY A 203 -16.29 -0.25 5.12
C GLY A 203 -16.02 0.31 3.71
N ASN A 204 -14.95 1.09 3.52
CA ASN A 204 -14.55 1.52 2.19
C ASN A 204 -13.67 0.47 1.51
N GLU A 205 -13.98 0.13 0.26
CA GLU A 205 -13.18 -0.81 -0.51
C GLU A 205 -12.02 -0.09 -1.23
N ILE A 206 -10.79 -0.50 -0.92
CA ILE A 206 -9.58 -0.11 -1.66
C ILE A 206 -8.84 -1.38 -2.03
N LEU A 207 -8.75 -1.64 -3.34
CA LEU A 207 -8.02 -2.77 -3.90
C LEU A 207 -6.52 -2.63 -3.59
N GLU A 208 -5.81 -3.76 -3.51
CA GLU A 208 -4.37 -3.75 -3.21
C GLU A 208 -3.57 -2.92 -4.25
N ASP A 209 -3.93 -3.02 -5.53
CA ASP A 209 -3.32 -2.25 -6.62
C ASP A 209 -3.53 -0.73 -6.52
N ASP A 210 -4.56 -0.32 -5.79
CA ASP A 210 -4.92 1.09 -5.59
C ASP A 210 -4.20 1.69 -4.38
N PHE A 211 -3.48 0.88 -3.61
CA PHE A 211 -2.69 1.33 -2.45
C PHE A 211 -1.72 2.48 -2.79
N LYS A 212 -1.16 2.49 -4.01
CA LYS A 212 -0.27 3.56 -4.49
C LYS A 212 -0.94 4.94 -4.57
N TYR A 213 -2.27 5.03 -4.70
CA TYR A 213 -2.96 6.33 -4.71
C TYR A 213 -2.96 7.00 -3.33
N LEU A 214 -2.70 6.24 -2.27
CA LEU A 214 -2.59 6.76 -0.90
C LEU A 214 -1.23 7.44 -0.63
N GLU A 215 -0.34 7.53 -1.62
CA GLU A 215 0.89 8.33 -1.56
C GLU A 215 0.66 9.81 -1.19
N ILE A 216 -0.58 10.30 -1.36
CA ILE A 216 -1.00 11.65 -0.93
C ILE A 216 -0.70 11.91 0.54
N PHE A 217 -0.79 10.89 1.38
CA PHE A 217 -0.64 10.99 2.83
C PHE A 217 0.81 10.89 3.32
N GLU A 218 1.79 10.66 2.44
CA GLU A 218 3.16 10.36 2.84
C GLU A 218 3.93 11.58 3.38
N GLN A 219 3.85 12.71 2.66
CA GLN A 219 4.89 13.74 2.80
C GLN A 219 4.49 14.96 3.65
N SER A 220 3.21 15.33 3.71
CA SER A 220 2.79 16.60 4.31
C SER A 220 1.92 16.39 5.54
N ASN A 221 2.32 16.97 6.68
CA ASN A 221 1.45 17.05 7.86
C ASN A 221 0.16 17.80 7.53
N ASN A 222 0.23 18.87 6.74
CA ASN A 222 -0.95 19.65 6.37
C ASN A 222 -1.97 18.81 5.60
N VAL A 223 -1.51 17.95 4.68
CA VAL A 223 -2.40 17.02 3.98
C VAL A 223 -3.01 16.04 4.99
N ARG A 224 -2.20 15.42 5.86
CA ARG A 224 -2.74 14.48 6.86
C ARG A 224 -3.77 15.12 7.79
N ASN A 225 -3.50 16.33 8.27
CA ASN A 225 -4.41 17.10 9.13
C ASN A 225 -5.70 17.48 8.39
N LEU A 226 -5.63 17.79 7.08
CA LEU A 226 -6.80 18.05 6.25
C LEU A 226 -7.74 16.84 6.19
N PHE A 227 -7.19 15.62 6.20
CA PHE A 227 -7.95 14.38 6.25
C PHE A 227 -8.12 13.84 7.69
N GLY A 228 -8.01 14.72 8.69
CA GLY A 228 -8.37 14.45 10.08
C GLY A 228 -7.36 13.64 10.91
N TYR A 229 -6.13 13.46 10.45
CA TYR A 229 -5.09 12.83 11.26
C TYR A 229 -4.33 13.86 12.11
N ALA A 230 -4.47 13.78 13.44
CA ALA A 230 -3.79 14.66 14.37
C ALA A 230 -2.40 14.12 14.72
N THR A 231 -1.36 14.61 14.04
CA THR A 231 0.04 14.13 14.20
C THR A 231 0.54 14.21 15.65
N GLU A 232 0.11 15.21 16.41
CA GLU A 232 0.52 15.39 17.81
C GLU A 232 -0.01 14.27 18.73
N ARG A 233 -1.23 13.81 18.46
CA ARG A 233 -1.88 12.71 19.20
C ARG A 233 -1.56 11.33 18.61
N GLY A 234 -1.16 11.28 17.34
CA GLY A 234 -0.87 10.04 16.63
C GLY A 234 -2.13 9.25 16.25
N GLU A 235 -3.28 9.91 16.17
CA GLU A 235 -4.60 9.30 15.96
C GLU A 235 -5.51 10.21 15.11
N PHE A 236 -6.61 9.66 14.61
CA PHE A 236 -7.62 10.44 13.90
C PHE A 236 -8.46 11.27 14.88
N GLU A 237 -8.85 12.47 14.47
CA GLU A 237 -9.57 13.43 15.33
C GLU A 237 -10.91 12.87 15.85
N TRP A 238 -11.59 12.01 15.09
CA TRP A 238 -12.82 11.34 15.52
C TRP A 238 -12.61 10.16 16.48
N SER A 239 -11.36 9.79 16.79
CA SER A 239 -11.09 8.72 17.76
C SER A 239 -11.36 9.15 19.20
N ASN A 240 -11.33 10.46 19.46
CA ASN A 240 -11.54 11.09 20.78
C ASN A 240 -12.32 12.40 20.56
N ILE A 241 -13.59 12.27 20.18
CA ILE A 241 -14.53 13.39 20.22
C ILE A 241 -14.83 13.66 21.70
N ASP A 242 -14.48 14.84 22.16
CA ASP A 242 -14.69 15.28 23.54
C ASP A 242 -16.12 15.84 23.69
N GLU A 243 -16.75 15.62 24.84
CA GLU A 243 -18.08 16.15 25.14
C GLU A 243 -18.06 17.69 25.22
N ASP A 244 -16.89 18.28 25.51
CA ASP A 244 -16.68 19.72 25.59
C ASP A 244 -16.44 20.41 24.22
N MET A 245 -16.48 19.66 23.11
CA MET A 245 -16.32 20.26 21.78
C MET A 245 -17.55 21.09 21.39
N SER A 246 -17.30 22.30 20.87
CA SER A 246 -18.36 23.13 20.27
C SER A 246 -18.93 22.47 19.00
N GLU A 247 -20.19 22.78 18.66
CA GLU A 247 -20.86 22.28 17.44
C GLU A 247 -20.02 22.48 16.18
N ASN A 248 -19.42 23.67 16.02
CA ASN A 248 -18.53 23.99 14.90
C ASN A 248 -17.29 23.08 14.83
N GLN A 249 -16.74 22.68 15.98
CA GLN A 249 -15.59 21.77 16.01
C GLN A 249 -15.99 20.34 15.64
N ILE A 250 -17.17 19.90 16.08
CA ILE A 250 -17.72 18.58 15.71
C ILE A 250 -17.98 18.54 14.20
N GLU A 251 -18.59 19.58 13.65
CA GLU A 251 -18.82 19.71 12.21
C GLU A 251 -17.52 19.65 11.40
N GLN A 252 -16.47 20.35 11.84
CA GLN A 252 -15.16 20.26 11.19
C GLN A 252 -14.58 18.85 11.21
N VAL A 253 -14.71 18.12 12.32
CA VAL A 253 -14.21 16.73 12.42
C VAL A 253 -14.97 15.82 11.47
N GLU A 254 -16.30 15.93 11.40
CA GLU A 254 -17.11 15.13 10.48
C GLU A 254 -16.84 15.49 9.01
N ASN A 255 -16.63 16.77 8.68
CA ASN A 255 -16.24 17.19 7.33
C ASN A 255 -14.89 16.60 6.90
N LYS A 256 -13.89 16.58 7.79
CA LYS A 256 -12.57 15.95 7.50
C LYS A 256 -12.69 14.43 7.31
N LYS A 257 -13.53 13.79 8.11
CA LYS A 257 -13.81 12.35 8.04
C LYS A 257 -14.53 11.99 6.74
N GLU A 258 -15.55 12.76 6.36
CA GLU A 258 -16.24 12.60 5.09
C GLU A 258 -15.27 12.78 3.91
N LEU A 259 -14.41 13.80 3.97
CA LEU A 259 -13.39 14.05 2.96
C LEU A 259 -12.45 12.84 2.77
N LEU A 260 -12.01 12.21 3.86
CA LEU A 260 -11.23 10.97 3.80
C LEU A 260 -12.02 9.85 3.13
N TYR A 261 -13.28 9.67 3.49
CA TYR A 261 -14.11 8.58 2.96
C TYR A 261 -14.53 8.77 1.49
N LEU A 262 -14.34 9.95 0.91
CA LEU A 262 -14.46 10.17 -0.53
C LEU A 262 -13.25 9.66 -1.33
N ILE A 263 -12.08 9.45 -0.71
CA ILE A 263 -10.85 9.03 -1.42
C ILE A 263 -11.02 7.77 -2.28
N PRO A 264 -11.64 6.67 -1.84
CA PRO A 264 -11.88 5.50 -2.69
C PRO A 264 -12.64 5.85 -3.98
N LYS A 265 -13.67 6.69 -3.89
CA LYS A 265 -14.43 7.15 -5.05
C LYS A 265 -13.56 8.02 -5.96
N MET A 266 -12.81 8.96 -5.37
CA MET A 266 -11.86 9.80 -6.09
C MET A 266 -10.79 8.98 -6.84
N ILE A 267 -10.32 7.87 -6.26
CA ILE A 267 -9.38 6.94 -6.92
C ILE A 267 -10.06 6.28 -8.13
N LYS A 268 -11.31 5.83 -7.99
CA LYS A 268 -12.08 5.25 -9.09
C LYS A 268 -12.23 6.24 -10.24
N VAL A 269 -12.60 7.48 -9.94
CA VAL A 269 -12.69 8.57 -10.93
C VAL A 269 -11.33 8.79 -11.60
N ALA A 270 -10.26 8.93 -10.82
CA ALA A 270 -8.92 9.13 -11.35
C ALA A 270 -8.50 7.99 -12.31
N LYS A 271 -8.85 6.74 -12.01
CA LYS A 271 -8.59 5.61 -12.91
C LYS A 271 -9.40 5.69 -14.21
N ASN A 272 -10.68 6.09 -14.12
CA ASN A 272 -11.51 6.30 -15.31
C ASN A 272 -10.97 7.42 -16.21
N GLU A 273 -10.31 8.43 -15.63
CA GLU A 273 -9.65 9.52 -16.36
C GLU A 273 -8.19 9.19 -16.72
N SER A 274 -7.73 7.95 -16.52
CA SER A 274 -6.34 7.53 -16.76
C SER A 274 -5.29 8.35 -15.98
N ILE A 275 -5.67 8.93 -14.84
CA ILE A 275 -4.79 9.70 -13.95
C ILE A 275 -3.97 8.74 -13.09
N SER A 276 -2.65 8.80 -13.24
CA SER A 276 -1.72 8.02 -12.41
C SER A 276 -1.75 8.44 -10.94
N SER A 277 -1.35 7.56 -10.01
CA SER A 277 -1.25 7.89 -8.58
C SER A 277 -0.37 9.11 -8.29
N LYS A 278 0.73 9.26 -9.04
CA LYS A 278 1.62 10.42 -8.96
C LYS A 278 0.91 11.70 -9.39
N THR A 279 0.14 11.65 -10.48
CA THR A 279 -0.64 12.80 -10.98
C THR A 279 -1.72 13.17 -9.98
N PHE A 280 -2.51 12.19 -9.52
CA PHE A 280 -3.53 12.36 -8.49
C PHE A 280 -2.98 13.04 -7.24
N ARG A 281 -1.86 12.53 -6.73
CA ARG A 281 -1.14 13.12 -5.60
C ARG A 281 -0.73 14.56 -5.84
N ASN A 282 -0.21 14.86 -7.03
CA ASN A 282 0.26 16.19 -7.34
C ASN A 282 -0.91 17.19 -7.49
N ILE A 283 -2.05 16.76 -8.06
CA ILE A 283 -3.27 17.58 -8.15
C ILE A 283 -3.74 17.94 -6.74
N LEU A 284 -3.95 16.94 -5.87
CA LEU A 284 -4.42 17.19 -4.50
C LEU A 284 -3.44 18.01 -3.66
N LYS A 285 -2.13 17.88 -3.88
CA LYS A 285 -1.12 18.72 -3.21
C LYS A 285 -1.12 20.18 -3.68
N LYS A 286 -1.40 20.40 -4.97
CA LYS A 286 -1.43 21.75 -5.56
C LYS A 286 -2.71 22.49 -5.25
N TYR A 287 -3.81 21.76 -5.07
CA TYR A 287 -5.09 22.34 -4.71
C TYR A 287 -4.96 23.12 -3.41
N LYS A 288 -5.13 24.44 -3.49
CA LYS A 288 -5.10 25.38 -2.36
C LYS A 288 -6.53 25.81 -2.05
N PRO A 289 -7.18 25.16 -1.10
CA PRO A 289 -8.55 25.49 -0.76
C PRO A 289 -8.67 26.81 0.01
N ARG A 290 -9.84 27.43 -0.09
CA ARG A 290 -10.20 28.59 0.74
C ARG A 290 -10.55 28.16 2.17
N ASP A 291 -11.34 27.09 2.29
CA ASP A 291 -11.74 26.45 3.54
C ASP A 291 -12.03 24.95 3.32
N LEU A 292 -12.39 24.23 4.40
CA LEU A 292 -12.64 22.79 4.36
C LEU A 292 -13.91 22.42 3.59
N GLU A 293 -14.95 23.24 3.68
CA GLU A 293 -16.25 23.02 3.04
C GLU A 293 -16.14 23.07 1.53
N ASP A 294 -15.41 24.06 0.97
CA ASP A 294 -15.13 24.18 -0.46
C ASP A 294 -14.40 22.94 -1.02
N ILE A 295 -13.47 22.34 -0.26
CA ILE A 295 -12.79 21.10 -0.68
C ILE A 295 -13.79 19.95 -0.74
N LEU A 296 -14.56 19.81 0.33
CA LEU A 296 -15.50 18.71 0.49
C LEU A 296 -16.55 18.75 -0.61
N GLU A 297 -17.10 19.93 -0.89
CA GLU A 297 -18.05 20.16 -1.99
C GLU A 297 -17.43 19.76 -3.33
N LYS A 298 -16.23 20.24 -3.66
CA LYS A 298 -15.57 19.86 -4.93
C LYS A 298 -15.27 18.37 -5.04
N PHE A 299 -14.87 17.71 -3.96
CA PHE A 299 -14.66 16.26 -3.97
C PHE A 299 -15.99 15.53 -4.20
N LYS A 300 -17.10 16.01 -3.62
CA LYS A 300 -18.44 15.49 -3.87
C LYS A 300 -18.84 15.69 -5.33
N GLU A 301 -18.61 16.87 -5.91
CA GLU A 301 -18.87 17.15 -7.33
C GLU A 301 -18.14 16.16 -8.25
N ILE A 302 -16.82 16.00 -8.07
CA ILE A 302 -16.00 15.08 -8.86
C ILE A 302 -16.52 13.64 -8.77
N CYS A 303 -16.96 13.22 -7.57
CA CYS A 303 -17.51 11.89 -7.38
C CYS A 303 -18.91 11.72 -8.02
N LYS A 304 -19.72 12.79 -8.08
CA LYS A 304 -21.09 12.77 -8.58
C LYS A 304 -21.14 12.70 -10.11
N ASP A 305 -20.31 13.46 -10.80
CA ASP A 305 -20.32 13.57 -12.27
C ASP A 305 -20.04 12.21 -12.95
N THR A 306 -19.33 11.28 -12.28
CA THR A 306 -19.09 9.92 -12.80
C THR A 306 -20.31 9.00 -12.85
N GLN A 307 -21.45 9.44 -12.31
CA GLN A 307 -22.73 8.74 -12.41
C GLN A 307 -23.65 9.33 -13.48
N ASP A 308 -23.25 10.43 -14.11
CA ASP A 308 -24.01 11.09 -15.16
C ASP A 308 -23.72 10.48 -16.54
N GLU A 309 -24.72 10.46 -17.42
CA GLU A 309 -24.58 9.95 -18.79
C GLU A 309 -23.67 10.85 -19.64
N ASP A 310 -23.53 12.13 -19.26
CA ASP A 310 -22.74 13.16 -19.95
C ASP A 310 -21.29 13.29 -19.44
N TYR A 311 -20.78 12.34 -18.67
CA TYR A 311 -19.43 12.39 -18.08
C TYR A 311 -18.31 12.49 -19.14
N THR A 312 -17.55 13.60 -19.12
CA THR A 312 -16.51 13.95 -20.10
C THR A 312 -15.09 13.48 -19.76
N HIS A 313 -14.91 12.69 -18.69
CA HIS A 313 -13.60 12.19 -18.24
C HIS A 313 -12.55 13.27 -17.90
N ASP A 314 -12.97 14.47 -17.49
CA ASP A 314 -12.10 15.61 -17.20
C ASP A 314 -12.39 16.29 -15.84
N SER A 315 -13.13 15.63 -14.94
CA SER A 315 -13.57 16.22 -13.68
C SER A 315 -12.40 16.67 -12.79
N PHE A 316 -11.27 15.95 -12.76
CA PHE A 316 -10.10 16.42 -12.00
C PHE A 316 -9.46 17.67 -12.61
N GLU A 317 -9.35 17.74 -13.94
CA GLU A 317 -8.75 18.88 -14.63
C GLU A 317 -9.63 20.13 -14.49
N VAL A 318 -10.94 19.99 -14.68
CA VAL A 318 -11.90 21.09 -14.62
C VAL A 318 -12.05 21.64 -13.20
N ARG A 319 -12.09 20.78 -12.18
CA ARG A 319 -12.47 21.19 -10.82
C ARG A 319 -11.29 21.47 -9.89
N LEU A 320 -10.13 20.82 -10.09
CA LEU A 320 -8.99 20.92 -9.19
C LEU A 320 -7.72 21.50 -9.83
N ASP A 321 -7.60 21.52 -11.17
CA ASP A 321 -6.47 22.15 -11.88
C ASP A 321 -6.80 23.60 -12.31
N SER A 322 -7.41 24.37 -11.41
CA SER A 322 -7.93 25.71 -11.68
C SER A 322 -6.92 26.86 -11.49
N GLU A 323 -5.61 26.59 -11.39
CA GLU A 323 -4.58 27.64 -11.35
C GLU A 323 -3.70 27.63 -12.62
N GLY A 324 -4.12 28.40 -13.63
CA GLY A 324 -3.26 29.11 -14.60
C GLY A 324 -2.39 28.31 -15.58
N ASN A 325 -2.29 26.98 -15.46
CA ASN A 325 -1.45 26.16 -16.35
C ASN A 325 -2.18 25.60 -17.56
N ASN A 326 -3.51 25.68 -17.61
CA ASN A 326 -4.25 24.90 -18.59
C ASN A 326 -4.03 25.42 -20.03
N GLU A 327 -3.94 26.73 -20.23
CA GLU A 327 -3.60 27.30 -21.55
C GLU A 327 -2.15 27.04 -21.95
N GLU A 328 -1.19 27.21 -21.04
CA GLU A 328 0.23 27.06 -21.36
C GLU A 328 0.61 25.57 -21.57
N LYS A 329 -0.02 24.66 -20.83
CA LYS A 329 0.12 23.21 -20.99
C LYS A 329 -0.60 22.72 -22.25
N LYS A 330 -1.84 23.15 -22.50
CA LYS A 330 -2.54 22.88 -23.76
C LYS A 330 -1.74 23.42 -24.94
N CYS A 331 -1.16 24.62 -24.83
CA CYS A 331 -0.29 25.19 -25.86
C CYS A 331 0.97 24.34 -26.08
N LYS A 332 1.61 23.82 -25.03
CA LYS A 332 2.75 22.89 -25.15
C LYS A 332 2.34 21.57 -25.81
N GLU A 333 1.20 20.99 -25.43
CA GLU A 333 0.65 19.75 -26.01
C GLU A 333 0.24 19.93 -27.49
N TYR A 334 -0.39 21.07 -27.81
CA TYR A 334 -0.69 21.47 -29.19
C TYR A 334 0.59 21.65 -30.00
N ASN A 335 1.61 22.31 -29.44
CA ASN A 335 2.90 22.48 -30.12
C ASN A 335 3.58 21.15 -30.40
N ILE A 336 3.57 20.21 -29.45
CA ILE A 336 4.11 18.86 -29.66
C ILE A 336 3.33 18.13 -30.77
N SER A 337 2.00 18.23 -30.76
CA SER A 337 1.12 17.61 -31.76
C SER A 337 1.33 18.20 -33.16
N ILE A 338 1.47 19.54 -33.26
CA ILE A 338 1.78 20.26 -34.51
C ILE A 338 3.14 19.85 -35.05
N GLU A 339 4.17 19.76 -34.21
CA GLU A 339 5.50 19.34 -34.64
C GLU A 339 5.54 17.87 -35.08
N SER A 340 4.76 17.00 -34.44
CA SER A 340 4.56 15.62 -34.89
C SER A 340 3.89 15.59 -36.27
N PHE A 341 2.80 16.32 -36.45
CA PHE A 341 2.07 16.42 -37.72
C PHE A 341 2.95 16.96 -38.85
N LYS A 342 3.75 18.00 -38.59
CA LYS A 342 4.75 18.53 -39.54
C LYS A 342 5.75 17.47 -39.99
N ARG A 343 6.23 16.61 -39.08
CA ARG A 343 7.13 15.50 -39.45
C ARG A 343 6.44 14.47 -40.32
N THR A 344 5.20 14.10 -39.99
CA THR A 344 4.40 13.17 -40.78
C THR A 344 4.16 13.71 -42.18
N LEU A 345 3.79 14.99 -42.33
CA LEU A 345 3.60 15.62 -43.63
C LEU A 345 4.90 15.71 -44.44
N LYS A 346 6.04 16.04 -43.82
CA LYS A 346 7.35 16.07 -44.48
C LYS A 346 7.78 14.70 -45.01
N ASN A 347 7.39 13.64 -44.31
CA ASN A 347 7.72 12.26 -44.66
C ASN A 347 6.61 11.58 -45.48
N PHE A 348 5.55 12.32 -45.84
CA PHE A 348 4.43 11.76 -46.59
C PHE A 348 4.89 11.37 -48.00
N PRO A 349 4.62 10.14 -48.47
CA PRO A 349 5.04 9.73 -49.80
C PRO A 349 4.29 10.53 -50.86
N VAL A 350 5.01 11.43 -51.55
CA VAL A 350 4.49 12.35 -52.58
C VAL A 350 4.26 11.65 -53.93
N ASN A 351 4.38 10.32 -53.98
CA ASN A 351 4.14 9.57 -55.21
C ASN A 351 2.63 9.62 -55.54
N GLN A 352 2.33 10.12 -56.73
CA GLN A 352 1.07 10.77 -57.14
C GLN A 352 -0.24 9.96 -56.98
N ASP A 353 -0.19 8.66 -56.67
CA ASP A 353 -1.38 7.84 -56.49
C ASP A 353 -1.77 7.64 -55.02
N TYR A 354 -0.83 7.77 -54.08
CA TYR A 354 -1.16 7.62 -52.65
C TYR A 354 -1.89 8.87 -52.14
N SER A 355 -1.50 10.06 -52.61
CA SER A 355 -2.06 11.35 -52.18
C SER A 355 -3.52 11.55 -52.59
N LYS A 356 -3.95 10.95 -53.72
CA LYS A 356 -5.34 11.03 -54.21
C LYS A 356 -6.35 10.41 -53.23
N ASN A 357 -5.95 9.33 -52.55
CA ASN A 357 -6.82 8.66 -51.58
C ASN A 357 -7.09 9.50 -50.32
N PHE A 358 -6.30 10.55 -50.08
CA PHE A 358 -6.42 11.43 -48.90
C PHE A 358 -6.76 12.88 -49.29
N GLU A 359 -7.07 13.14 -50.57
CA GLU A 359 -7.33 14.50 -51.07
C GLU A 359 -8.46 15.19 -50.29
N LYS A 360 -9.56 14.47 -50.03
CA LYS A 360 -10.70 15.00 -49.28
C LYS A 360 -10.32 15.37 -47.84
N ASP A 361 -9.58 14.52 -47.16
CA ASP A 361 -9.18 14.74 -45.77
C ASP A 361 -8.17 15.89 -45.67
N LEU A 362 -7.26 16.01 -46.65
CA LEU A 362 -6.31 17.12 -46.73
C LEU A 362 -7.00 18.47 -46.99
N LEU A 363 -8.03 18.49 -47.83
CA LEU A 363 -8.85 19.69 -48.07
C LEU A 363 -9.63 20.10 -46.82
N GLU A 364 -10.15 19.14 -46.05
CA GLU A 364 -10.83 19.41 -44.78
C GLU A 364 -9.87 19.99 -43.73
N ILE A 365 -8.66 19.44 -43.63
CA ILE A 365 -7.59 19.98 -42.78
C ILE A 365 -7.22 21.41 -43.19
N ASP A 366 -7.06 21.69 -44.49
CA ASP A 366 -6.76 23.04 -44.98
C ASP A 366 -7.87 24.05 -44.63
N GLN A 367 -9.14 23.65 -44.77
CA GLN A 367 -10.26 24.50 -44.39
C GLN A 367 -10.26 24.83 -42.89
N LEU A 368 -9.99 23.83 -42.04
CA LEU A 368 -9.89 24.01 -40.60
C LEU A 368 -8.72 24.93 -40.22
N ILE A 369 -7.54 24.74 -40.84
CA ILE A 369 -6.37 25.61 -40.64
C ILE A 369 -6.71 27.04 -41.02
N ASN A 370 -7.32 27.25 -42.19
CA ASN A 370 -7.69 28.59 -42.66
C ASN A 370 -8.72 29.27 -41.75
N LYS A 371 -9.67 28.50 -41.20
CA LYS A 371 -10.63 29.01 -40.22
C LYS A 371 -9.94 29.48 -38.94
N ILE A 372 -8.99 28.69 -38.43
CA ILE A 372 -8.20 29.02 -37.23
C ILE A 372 -7.32 30.26 -37.49
N LEU A 373 -6.61 30.32 -38.61
CA LEU A 373 -5.74 31.45 -38.97
C LEU A 373 -6.51 32.76 -39.14
N ARG A 374 -7.78 32.71 -39.60
CA ARG A 374 -8.65 33.89 -39.67
C ARG A 374 -8.97 34.44 -38.28
N CYS A 375 -9.15 33.59 -37.27
CA CYS A 375 -9.37 34.03 -35.90
C CYS A 375 -8.16 34.74 -35.29
N PHE A 376 -6.94 34.52 -35.80
CA PHE A 376 -5.71 35.18 -35.35
C PHE A 376 -5.40 36.50 -36.07
N ARG A 377 -6.14 36.85 -37.14
CA ARG A 377 -5.92 38.06 -37.97
C ARG A 377 -6.91 39.20 -37.69
N LEU A 378 -7.74 39.04 -36.66
CA LEU A 378 -8.53 40.09 -36.01
C LEU A 378 -7.78 40.54 -34.76
#